data_AF-A0A1M5BK49-F1
#
_entry.id   AF-A0A1M5BK49-F1
#
_cell.length_a   1.000
_cell.length_b   1.000
_cell.length_c   1.000
_cell.angle_alpha   90.00
_cell.angle_beta   90.00
_cell.angle_gamma   90.00
#
_symmetry.space_group_name_H-M   'P 1'
#
loop_
_entity.id
_entity.type
_entity.pdbx_description
1 polymer ?
#
loop_
_entity_poly.entity_id
_entity_poly.type
_entity_poly.pdbx_seq_one_letter_code
_entity_poly.pdbx_strand_id
1 'polypeptide(L)'
;MKTGINKYGTLPHGTKVPGFLLDLAKKSLRVYPVPGIEAFLAWGFNPYTRQLKITESPRHANVLLIGFPISKNLKKAAAVIFAQMPRPRMLVFVGNQEGQPLPEPDLSIEWDKINSLSSLLKNTKLINGDFEAFEPAFLQEALTDENENSHDHDHHHHEEHKDDQEHDGSEKEEENEDESDENNEDSEDHEDHGGGGMDFMSMVAMTKGKPKSKDGLIMDRNETYFGPFHSGLPDGLCVKMTLDGDTVIQAEVDQNLSNTPDLENFPKDPLELPSYMANAFPREPETLRKLTTLALTASSEEKETEQPSMVLENERLLNHLLWLRTLLQACGDTGLVYLVTQSIQDFHGNNLSEAKIKKLTKKISSRWYLKNRLLKLAIIPKNLLHHISGPIARAAEAQQNNAWGHLQIRLTELTQNFQKIEKSQGDNYEPLPGLNPDKRIEDQISSATVETANGKMSLQVEIQAGNVKNISLSSTSRALAALVSTITKDLELSDAIVCIASLGISTFVNKKLRR
;
A
#
# COMPACT_ATOMS: atom_id res chain seq x y z
N MET A 1 -5.17 -22.90 -40.43
CA MET A 1 -5.19 -21.61 -39.70
C MET A 1 -6.52 -21.49 -38.95
N LYS A 2 -6.58 -22.01 -37.72
CA LYS A 2 -7.59 -21.66 -36.71
C LYS A 2 -6.89 -21.87 -35.36
N THR A 3 -6.35 -20.81 -34.80
CA THR A 3 -5.80 -20.82 -33.43
C THR A 3 -6.73 -19.98 -32.58
N GLY A 4 -7.57 -20.68 -31.81
CA GLY A 4 -8.36 -20.09 -30.75
C GLY A 4 -7.43 -19.51 -29.69
N ILE A 5 -7.55 -18.20 -29.47
CA ILE A 5 -6.95 -17.51 -28.34
C ILE A 5 -7.84 -17.83 -27.14
N ASN A 6 -7.34 -18.65 -26.20
CA ASN A 6 -8.05 -18.88 -24.96
C ASN A 6 -8.03 -17.60 -24.12
N LYS A 7 -9.18 -17.23 -23.53
CA LYS A 7 -9.49 -15.90 -22.95
C LYS A 7 -8.67 -15.50 -21.70
N TYR A 8 -7.71 -16.34 -21.28
CA TYR A 8 -6.78 -16.06 -20.19
C TYR A 8 -5.39 -16.42 -20.69
N GLY A 9 -4.57 -15.40 -20.99
CA GLY A 9 -3.28 -15.50 -21.68
C GLY A 9 -2.22 -16.35 -20.97
N THR A 10 -2.41 -17.66 -20.98
CA THR A 10 -1.41 -18.68 -20.64
C THR A 10 -1.02 -19.37 -21.94
N LEU A 11 0.27 -19.25 -22.30
CA LEU A 11 0.84 -20.08 -23.34
C LEU A 11 0.84 -21.54 -22.87
N PRO A 12 0.59 -22.52 -23.75
CA PRO A 12 0.63 -23.93 -23.38
C PRO A 12 2.01 -24.32 -22.81
N HIS A 13 2.02 -25.29 -21.90
CA HIS A 13 3.23 -25.87 -21.33
C HIS A 13 4.24 -26.27 -22.42
N GLY A 14 5.51 -25.88 -22.26
CA GLY A 14 6.59 -26.22 -23.18
C GLY A 14 6.81 -25.25 -24.35
N THR A 15 6.13 -24.10 -24.39
CA THR A 15 6.36 -23.11 -25.47
C THR A 15 7.65 -22.31 -25.20
N LYS A 16 8.73 -22.63 -25.91
CA LYS A 16 9.98 -21.87 -25.85
C LYS A 16 9.74 -20.41 -26.28
N VAL A 17 9.99 -19.47 -25.37
CA VAL A 17 9.97 -18.04 -25.69
C VAL A 17 11.17 -17.73 -26.61
N PRO A 18 10.95 -17.16 -27.80
CA PRO A 18 12.03 -16.76 -28.70
C PRO A 18 13.05 -15.84 -28.03
N GLY A 19 14.35 -16.06 -28.29
CA GLY A 19 15.45 -15.30 -27.68
C GLY A 19 15.36 -13.78 -27.86
N PHE A 20 14.74 -13.29 -28.93
CA PHE A 20 14.55 -11.85 -29.16
C PHE A 20 13.54 -11.22 -28.18
N LEU A 21 12.53 -11.96 -27.73
CA LEU A 21 11.56 -11.48 -26.73
C LEU A 21 12.20 -11.40 -25.34
N LEU A 22 13.13 -12.31 -25.03
CA LEU A 22 13.94 -12.24 -23.81
C LEU A 22 14.86 -11.03 -23.82
N ASP A 23 15.47 -10.74 -24.96
CA ASP A 23 16.33 -9.57 -25.14
C ASP A 23 15.54 -8.24 -25.07
N LEU A 24 14.28 -8.23 -25.54
CA LEU A 24 13.33 -7.12 -25.35
C LEU A 24 12.86 -6.97 -23.90
N ALA A 25 12.59 -8.08 -23.19
CA ALA A 25 12.22 -8.07 -21.78
C ALA A 25 13.36 -7.55 -20.88
N LYS A 26 14.62 -7.85 -21.23
CA LYS A 26 15.82 -7.28 -20.60
C LYS A 26 16.01 -5.78 -20.89
N LYS A 27 15.48 -5.27 -22.01
CA LYS A 27 15.60 -3.85 -22.39
C LYS A 27 14.65 -2.92 -21.61
N SER A 28 13.60 -3.44 -20.97
CA SER A 28 12.69 -2.66 -20.13
C SER A 28 12.48 -3.35 -18.77
N LEU A 29 13.32 -3.01 -17.80
CA LEU A 29 13.21 -3.50 -16.43
C LEU A 29 12.06 -2.77 -15.73
N ARG A 30 10.95 -3.48 -15.58
CA ARG A 30 9.70 -3.02 -14.98
C ARG A 30 9.62 -3.55 -13.56
N VAL A 31 9.94 -2.68 -12.62
CA VAL A 31 10.12 -3.01 -11.21
C VAL A 31 8.82 -2.78 -10.47
N TYR A 32 8.41 -3.78 -9.69
CA TYR A 32 7.36 -3.66 -8.70
C TYR A 32 8.00 -3.73 -7.30
N PRO A 33 8.07 -2.60 -6.58
CA PRO A 33 8.71 -2.54 -5.28
C PRO A 33 7.76 -3.03 -4.18
N VAL A 34 8.29 -3.82 -3.25
CA VAL A 34 7.59 -4.34 -2.07
C VAL A 34 8.38 -3.93 -0.81
N PRO A 35 7.75 -3.31 0.21
CA PRO A 35 6.29 -3.13 0.40
C PRO A 35 5.68 -1.94 -0.37
N GLY A 36 6.48 -1.26 -1.17
CA GLY A 36 6.09 -0.11 -1.95
C GLY A 36 7.32 0.73 -2.22
N ILE A 37 7.17 1.86 -2.90
CA ILE A 37 8.31 2.64 -3.39
C ILE A 37 8.85 3.62 -2.34
N GLU A 38 8.04 4.02 -1.34
CA GLU A 38 8.47 5.00 -0.34
C GLU A 38 9.62 4.49 0.50
N ALA A 39 9.58 3.21 0.91
CA ALA A 39 10.60 2.59 1.72
C ALA A 39 11.96 2.61 0.99
N PHE A 40 11.99 2.27 -0.30
CA PHE A 40 13.22 2.35 -1.10
C PHE A 40 13.70 3.79 -1.29
N LEU A 41 12.78 4.73 -1.51
CA LEU A 41 13.13 6.15 -1.64
C LEU A 41 13.74 6.71 -0.36
N ALA A 42 13.24 6.30 0.81
CA ALA A 42 13.78 6.68 2.11
C ALA A 42 15.23 6.23 2.31
N TRP A 43 15.68 5.25 1.53
CA TRP A 43 17.03 4.69 1.55
C TRP A 43 17.83 5.06 0.28
N GLY A 44 17.45 6.15 -0.39
CA GLY A 44 18.24 6.73 -1.48
C GLY A 44 18.15 5.99 -2.80
N PHE A 45 17.17 5.10 -3.00
CA PHE A 45 16.92 4.51 -4.31
C PHE A 45 16.47 5.57 -5.31
N ASN A 46 17.06 5.57 -6.51
CA ASN A 46 16.68 6.44 -7.61
C ASN A 46 15.84 5.68 -8.66
N PRO A 47 14.51 5.90 -8.71
CA PRO A 47 13.64 5.20 -9.66
C PRO A 47 13.71 5.73 -11.09
N TYR A 48 14.40 6.86 -11.35
CA TYR A 48 14.43 7.51 -12.68
C TYR A 48 15.72 7.24 -13.47
N THR A 49 16.38 6.12 -13.20
CA THR A 49 17.49 5.67 -14.05
C THR A 49 16.93 5.21 -15.41
N ARG A 50 17.66 5.50 -16.51
CA ARG A 50 17.20 5.33 -17.91
C ARG A 50 16.68 3.92 -18.27
N GLN A 51 16.98 2.92 -17.46
CA GLN A 51 16.71 1.51 -17.73
C GLN A 51 15.68 0.88 -16.77
N LEU A 52 15.27 1.60 -15.72
CA LEU A 52 14.27 1.15 -14.75
C LEU A 52 12.96 1.90 -14.99
N LYS A 53 11.85 1.17 -14.92
CA LYS A 53 10.51 1.73 -14.88
C LYS A 53 9.79 1.15 -13.67
N ILE A 54 9.39 2.00 -12.73
CA ILE A 54 8.51 1.59 -11.63
C ILE A 54 7.11 1.36 -12.19
N THR A 55 6.48 0.27 -11.76
CA THR A 55 5.12 -0.10 -12.17
C THR A 55 4.19 -0.13 -10.97
N GLU A 56 2.93 0.22 -11.21
CA GLU A 56 1.89 0.27 -10.17
C GLU A 56 1.06 -1.01 -10.10
N SER A 57 1.25 -1.93 -11.06
CA SER A 57 0.56 -3.22 -11.12
C SER A 57 1.56 -4.34 -11.35
N PRO A 58 1.47 -5.45 -10.60
CA PRO A 58 2.34 -6.60 -10.81
C PRO A 58 2.16 -7.25 -12.18
N ARG A 59 0.98 -7.09 -12.82
CA ARG A 59 0.73 -7.55 -14.19
C ARG A 59 1.64 -6.90 -15.24
N HIS A 60 2.21 -5.74 -14.92
CA HIS A 60 3.11 -5.02 -15.82
C HIS A 60 4.59 -5.19 -15.45
N ALA A 61 4.87 -5.89 -14.35
CA ALA A 61 6.21 -6.03 -13.80
C ALA A 61 6.92 -7.28 -14.32
N ASN A 62 8.23 -7.20 -14.42
CA ASN A 62 9.11 -8.36 -14.64
C ASN A 62 10.21 -8.47 -13.57
N VAL A 63 10.25 -7.56 -12.60
CA VAL A 63 11.14 -7.61 -11.44
C VAL A 63 10.33 -7.32 -10.18
N LEU A 64 10.28 -8.27 -9.25
CA LEU A 64 9.79 -8.05 -7.90
C LEU A 64 10.98 -7.66 -7.03
N LEU A 65 11.00 -6.42 -6.56
CA LEU A 65 12.08 -5.90 -5.71
C LEU A 65 11.60 -5.89 -4.27
N ILE A 66 12.18 -6.74 -3.43
CA ILE A 66 11.85 -6.84 -2.01
C ILE A 66 12.96 -6.22 -1.19
N GLY A 67 12.59 -5.27 -0.35
CA GLY A 67 13.50 -4.60 0.57
C GLY A 67 12.87 -4.49 1.94
N PHE A 68 13.74 -4.35 2.94
CA PHE A 68 13.42 -4.28 4.38
C PHE A 68 12.79 -5.54 4.95
N PRO A 69 12.98 -5.79 6.26
CA PRO A 69 12.19 -6.81 6.94
C PRO A 69 10.69 -6.53 6.73
N ILE A 70 9.99 -7.49 6.14
CA ILE A 70 8.53 -7.48 5.99
C ILE A 70 7.93 -8.59 6.85
N SER A 71 6.74 -8.33 7.41
CA SER A 71 6.04 -9.30 8.25
C SER A 71 5.74 -10.60 7.51
N LYS A 72 5.53 -11.71 8.25
CA LYS A 72 5.18 -13.02 7.67
C LYS A 72 3.99 -12.94 6.71
N ASN A 73 2.96 -12.15 7.05
CA ASN A 73 1.78 -11.96 6.22
C ASN A 73 2.09 -11.18 4.93
N LEU A 74 2.98 -10.19 5.01
CA LEU A 74 3.44 -9.49 3.81
C LEU A 74 4.32 -10.34 2.91
N LYS A 75 5.15 -11.24 3.48
CA LYS A 75 5.89 -12.23 2.69
C LYS A 75 4.92 -13.14 1.93
N LYS A 76 3.82 -13.58 2.55
CA LYS A 76 2.74 -14.32 1.86
C LYS A 76 2.09 -13.49 0.75
N ALA A 77 1.73 -12.24 1.01
CA ALA A 77 1.16 -11.35 -0.01
C ALA A 77 2.13 -11.11 -1.19
N ALA A 78 3.42 -10.92 -0.89
CA ALA A 78 4.48 -10.81 -1.89
C ALA A 78 4.62 -12.09 -2.72
N ALA A 79 4.48 -13.27 -2.11
CA ALA A 79 4.50 -14.56 -2.82
C ALA A 79 3.31 -14.71 -3.77
N VAL A 80 2.10 -14.30 -3.37
CA VAL A 80 0.92 -14.24 -4.26
C VAL A 80 1.19 -13.32 -5.45
N ILE A 81 1.74 -12.13 -5.19
CA ILE A 81 2.08 -11.17 -6.24
C ILE A 81 3.13 -11.73 -7.18
N PHE A 82 4.19 -12.33 -6.66
CA PHE A 82 5.20 -12.99 -7.47
C PHE A 82 4.58 -14.06 -8.36
N ALA A 83 3.67 -14.87 -7.83
CA ALA A 83 2.95 -15.90 -8.58
C ALA A 83 2.09 -15.31 -9.72
N GLN A 84 1.48 -14.15 -9.53
CA GLN A 84 0.62 -13.45 -10.51
C GLN A 84 1.39 -12.67 -11.59
N MET A 85 2.67 -12.37 -11.39
CA MET A 85 3.48 -11.62 -12.37
C MET A 85 3.69 -12.41 -13.67
N PRO A 86 3.63 -11.77 -14.85
CA PRO A 86 3.85 -12.46 -16.12
C PRO A 86 5.30 -12.97 -16.24
N ARG A 87 5.49 -14.11 -16.90
CA ARG A 87 6.84 -14.60 -17.24
C ARG A 87 7.35 -13.95 -18.55
N PRO A 88 8.66 -13.72 -18.70
CA PRO A 88 9.73 -13.93 -17.71
C PRO A 88 9.70 -12.89 -16.57
N ARG A 89 9.98 -13.35 -15.34
CA ARG A 89 10.02 -12.51 -14.12
C ARG A 89 11.27 -12.81 -13.29
N MET A 90 11.65 -11.87 -12.43
CA MET A 90 12.77 -11.99 -11.49
C MET A 90 12.37 -11.61 -10.08
N LEU A 91 12.97 -12.25 -9.10
CA LEU A 91 12.93 -11.90 -7.69
C LEU A 91 14.27 -11.31 -7.26
N VAL A 92 14.25 -10.11 -6.69
CA VAL A 92 15.44 -9.41 -6.23
C VAL A 92 15.28 -9.04 -4.77
N PHE A 93 16.22 -9.46 -3.93
CA PHE A 93 16.29 -9.08 -2.52
C PHE A 93 17.31 -7.97 -2.31
N VAL A 94 16.94 -6.98 -1.50
CA VAL A 94 17.83 -5.91 -1.04
C VAL A 94 18.06 -6.02 0.47
N GLY A 95 19.33 -6.08 0.85
CA GLY A 95 19.78 -6.36 2.20
C GLY A 95 19.45 -7.79 2.65
N ASN A 96 19.49 -8.00 3.97
CA ASN A 96 19.21 -9.30 4.57
C ASN A 96 17.70 -9.59 4.57
N GLN A 97 17.24 -10.31 3.55
CA GLN A 97 15.88 -10.82 3.45
C GLN A 97 15.86 -12.33 3.66
N GLU A 98 14.85 -12.81 4.38
CA GLU A 98 14.58 -14.25 4.49
C GLU A 98 13.61 -14.70 3.39
N GLY A 99 13.89 -15.86 2.80
CA GLY A 99 13.22 -16.36 1.61
C GLY A 99 11.77 -16.77 1.79
N GLN A 100 11.39 -17.52 2.83
CA GLN A 100 10.07 -18.16 2.83
C GLN A 100 8.89 -17.20 3.11
N PRO A 101 7.74 -17.35 2.42
CA PRO A 101 7.40 -18.40 1.46
C PRO A 101 7.75 -18.08 0.00
N LEU A 102 8.51 -17.02 -0.27
CA LEU A 102 9.03 -16.73 -1.61
C LEU A 102 10.13 -17.76 -1.98
N PRO A 103 10.39 -17.97 -3.29
CA PRO A 103 11.51 -18.78 -3.72
C PRO A 103 12.84 -18.09 -3.40
N GLU A 104 13.94 -18.79 -3.63
CA GLU A 104 15.26 -18.15 -3.59
C GLU A 104 15.32 -16.99 -4.59
N PRO A 105 15.94 -15.84 -4.22
CA PRO A 105 16.03 -14.69 -5.10
C PRO A 105 16.97 -14.98 -6.27
N ASP A 106 16.64 -14.47 -7.46
CA ASP A 106 17.53 -14.50 -8.63
C ASP A 106 18.77 -13.61 -8.42
N LEU A 107 18.64 -12.61 -7.55
CA LEU A 107 19.70 -11.69 -7.19
C LEU A 107 19.48 -11.14 -5.78
N SER A 108 20.50 -11.24 -4.92
CA SER A 108 20.57 -10.53 -3.65
C SER A 108 21.61 -9.44 -3.74
N ILE A 109 21.25 -8.21 -3.34
CA ILE A 109 22.16 -7.06 -3.33
C ILE A 109 22.13 -6.36 -1.98
N GLU A 110 23.24 -5.69 -1.65
CA GLU A 110 23.30 -4.77 -0.53
C GLU A 110 22.68 -3.41 -0.88
N TRP A 111 22.26 -2.66 0.15
CA TRP A 111 21.59 -1.36 0.00
C TRP A 111 22.45 -0.32 -0.75
N ASP A 112 23.77 -0.33 -0.55
CA ASP A 112 24.72 0.57 -1.23
C ASP A 112 24.72 0.38 -2.76
N LYS A 113 24.37 -0.82 -3.24
CA LYS A 113 24.34 -1.18 -4.66
C LYS A 113 22.99 -0.97 -5.32
N ILE A 114 21.96 -0.51 -4.58
CA ILE A 114 20.60 -0.41 -5.12
C ILE A 114 20.49 0.50 -6.36
N ASN A 115 21.28 1.56 -6.43
CA ASN A 115 21.31 2.45 -7.59
C ASN A 115 22.05 1.87 -8.81
N SER A 116 22.74 0.73 -8.63
CA SER A 116 23.35 -0.05 -9.71
C SER A 116 22.45 -1.19 -10.20
N LEU A 117 21.22 -1.30 -9.69
CA LEU A 117 20.28 -2.39 -9.98
C LEU A 117 20.13 -2.65 -11.49
N SER A 118 19.96 -1.61 -12.32
CA SER A 118 19.80 -1.79 -13.76
C SER A 118 21.00 -2.45 -14.44
N SER A 119 22.21 -2.18 -13.95
CA SER A 119 23.44 -2.77 -14.48
C SER A 119 23.60 -4.21 -14.01
N LEU A 120 23.24 -4.50 -12.76
CA LEU A 120 23.31 -5.83 -12.18
C LEU A 120 22.32 -6.79 -12.85
N LEU A 121 21.08 -6.35 -13.08
CA LEU A 121 20.02 -7.17 -13.67
C LEU A 121 20.27 -7.57 -15.13
N LYS A 122 21.07 -6.79 -15.88
CA LYS A 122 21.42 -7.15 -17.28
C LYS A 122 22.16 -8.49 -17.37
N ASN A 123 22.97 -8.79 -16.35
CA ASN A 123 23.82 -9.96 -16.30
C ASN A 123 23.11 -11.17 -15.68
N THR A 124 21.95 -10.97 -15.07
CA THR A 124 21.16 -12.06 -14.48
C THR A 124 20.39 -12.82 -15.56
N LYS A 125 20.26 -14.13 -15.38
CA LYS A 125 19.40 -14.97 -16.24
C LYS A 125 17.95 -14.71 -15.84
N LEU A 126 17.08 -14.46 -16.83
CA LEU A 126 15.65 -14.39 -16.59
C LEU A 126 15.10 -15.80 -16.36
N ILE A 127 14.17 -15.97 -15.42
CA ILE A 127 13.41 -17.23 -15.28
C ILE A 127 12.53 -17.39 -16.53
N ASN A 128 12.87 -18.36 -17.37
CA ASN A 128 12.14 -18.71 -18.60
C ASN A 128 11.11 -19.81 -18.35
N GLY A 129 10.15 -19.99 -19.27
CA GLY A 129 8.98 -20.88 -19.14
C GLY A 129 9.23 -22.39 -18.96
N ASP A 130 10.47 -22.84 -18.76
CA ASP A 130 10.80 -24.26 -18.50
C ASP A 130 10.93 -24.58 -17.00
N PHE A 131 10.67 -23.61 -16.10
CA PHE A 131 10.60 -23.84 -14.65
C PHE A 131 9.18 -24.13 -14.20
N GLU A 132 9.03 -25.01 -13.20
CA GLU A 132 7.76 -25.28 -12.52
C GLU A 132 7.08 -23.96 -12.11
N ALA A 133 5.75 -23.93 -12.25
CA ALA A 133 5.02 -22.76 -11.85
C ALA A 133 5.20 -22.55 -10.35
N PHE A 134 5.80 -21.42 -9.95
CA PHE A 134 5.85 -21.06 -8.54
C PHE A 134 4.41 -20.86 -8.04
N GLU A 135 3.94 -21.84 -7.28
CA GLU A 135 2.69 -21.86 -6.55
C GLU A 135 3.03 -21.99 -5.07
N PRO A 136 2.80 -20.94 -4.25
CA PRO A 136 3.05 -21.01 -2.83
C PRO A 136 2.26 -22.15 -2.18
N ALA A 137 2.92 -22.98 -1.37
CA ALA A 137 2.30 -24.15 -0.71
C ALA A 137 1.01 -23.80 0.06
N PHE A 138 0.99 -22.64 0.74
CA PHE A 138 -0.19 -22.19 1.49
C PHE A 138 -1.41 -21.87 0.61
N LEU A 139 -1.23 -21.60 -0.69
CA LEU A 139 -2.35 -21.46 -1.63
C LEU A 139 -2.89 -22.82 -2.03
N GLN A 140 -2.03 -23.83 -2.15
CA GLN A 140 -2.46 -25.20 -2.45
C GLN A 140 -3.29 -25.77 -1.31
N GLU A 141 -2.84 -25.59 -0.06
CA GLU A 141 -3.59 -25.97 1.16
C GLU A 141 -4.97 -25.30 1.22
N ALA A 142 -5.05 -24.00 0.93
CA ALA A 142 -6.33 -23.28 0.94
C ALA A 142 -7.30 -23.77 -0.15
N LEU A 143 -6.79 -24.09 -1.34
CA LEU A 143 -7.61 -24.61 -2.44
C LEU A 143 -8.07 -26.07 -2.20
N THR A 144 -7.29 -26.87 -1.47
CA THR A 144 -7.72 -28.22 -1.07
C THR A 144 -8.80 -28.18 0.00
N ASP A 145 -8.70 -27.26 0.98
CA ASP A 145 -9.68 -27.10 2.05
C ASP A 145 -11.05 -26.58 1.55
N GLU A 146 -11.07 -25.77 0.48
CA GLU A 146 -12.32 -25.33 -0.18
C GLU A 146 -12.99 -26.47 -0.96
N ASN A 147 -12.21 -27.35 -1.59
CA ASN A 147 -12.76 -28.48 -2.35
C ASN A 147 -13.33 -29.56 -1.42
N GLU A 148 -12.71 -29.85 -0.27
CA GLU A 148 -13.22 -30.83 0.70
C GLU A 148 -14.54 -30.39 1.36
N ASN A 149 -14.83 -29.09 1.44
CA ASN A 149 -16.09 -28.55 1.96
C ASN A 149 -17.20 -28.36 0.91
N SER A 150 -16.94 -28.70 -0.36
CA SER A 150 -17.91 -28.54 -1.47
C SER A 150 -18.64 -29.82 -1.89
N HIS A 151 -18.35 -30.95 -1.25
CA HIS A 151 -18.98 -32.24 -1.55
C HIS A 151 -20.15 -32.55 -0.61
N ASP A 152 -21.26 -31.82 -0.77
CA ASP A 152 -22.56 -32.29 -0.28
C ASP A 152 -23.72 -31.72 -1.12
N HIS A 153 -23.66 -31.96 -2.43
CA HIS A 153 -24.84 -31.85 -3.29
C HIS A 153 -24.95 -33.10 -4.17
N ASP A 154 -25.88 -33.98 -3.76
CA ASP A 154 -26.40 -35.11 -4.53
C ASP A 154 -26.79 -34.66 -5.94
N HIS A 155 -26.00 -35.08 -6.93
CA HIS A 155 -26.38 -34.99 -8.33
C HIS A 155 -27.23 -36.21 -8.69
N HIS A 156 -28.54 -36.00 -8.77
CA HIS A 156 -29.44 -36.93 -9.44
C HIS A 156 -29.07 -37.05 -10.92
N HIS A 157 -28.74 -38.27 -11.32
CA HIS A 157 -28.59 -38.72 -12.70
C HIS A 157 -29.85 -38.41 -13.52
N HIS A 158 -29.68 -37.77 -14.68
CA HIS A 158 -30.62 -37.90 -15.78
C HIS A 158 -29.89 -38.48 -16.99
N GLU A 159 -30.38 -39.65 -17.40
CA GLU A 159 -29.91 -40.43 -18.53
C GLU A 159 -30.08 -39.69 -19.86
N GLU A 160 -29.09 -39.89 -20.71
CA GLU A 160 -29.04 -39.45 -22.10
C GLU A 160 -30.13 -40.15 -22.93
N HIS A 161 -30.93 -39.36 -23.66
CA HIS A 161 -31.54 -39.83 -24.90
C HIS A 161 -30.86 -39.14 -26.08
N LYS A 162 -30.08 -39.95 -26.81
CA LYS A 162 -29.63 -39.68 -28.17
C LYS A 162 -30.80 -39.93 -29.11
N ASP A 163 -31.02 -39.03 -30.06
CA ASP A 163 -31.40 -39.43 -31.40
C ASP A 163 -30.73 -38.48 -32.40
N ASP A 164 -29.90 -39.10 -33.22
CA ASP A 164 -29.24 -38.55 -34.40
C ASP A 164 -30.29 -38.21 -35.45
N GLN A 165 -30.10 -37.09 -36.17
CA GLN A 165 -30.32 -37.11 -37.61
C GLN A 165 -29.57 -35.99 -38.34
N GLU A 166 -28.90 -36.46 -39.39
CA GLU A 166 -27.99 -35.80 -40.31
C GLU A 166 -28.71 -34.86 -41.29
N HIS A 167 -27.94 -33.92 -41.86
CA HIS A 167 -27.95 -33.40 -43.24
C HIS A 167 -27.49 -31.93 -43.23
N ASP A 168 -26.22 -31.66 -43.53
CA ASP A 168 -25.61 -31.53 -44.86
C ASP A 168 -25.89 -30.18 -45.56
N GLY A 169 -24.82 -29.38 -45.59
CA GLY A 169 -24.34 -28.51 -46.67
C GLY A 169 -25.31 -27.69 -47.51
N SER A 170 -25.18 -26.36 -47.43
CA SER A 170 -24.78 -25.55 -48.61
C SER A 170 -24.47 -24.11 -48.24
N GLU A 171 -23.31 -23.65 -48.71
CA GLU A 171 -22.88 -22.26 -48.81
C GLU A 171 -23.85 -21.43 -49.67
N LYS A 172 -24.05 -20.15 -49.32
CA LYS A 172 -24.09 -19.02 -50.27
C LYS A 172 -24.03 -17.68 -49.55
N GLU A 173 -23.22 -16.82 -50.16
CA GLU A 173 -22.92 -15.43 -49.82
C GLU A 173 -24.01 -14.48 -50.32
N GLU A 174 -23.87 -13.20 -49.92
CA GLU A 174 -24.42 -11.98 -50.55
C GLU A 174 -25.95 -11.78 -50.41
N GLU A 175 -26.54 -10.59 -50.32
CA GLU A 175 -26.15 -9.18 -50.21
C GLU A 175 -27.45 -8.41 -49.90
N ASN A 176 -27.31 -7.27 -49.23
CA ASN A 176 -27.98 -5.97 -49.42
C ASN A 176 -29.51 -5.81 -49.68
N GLU A 177 -29.99 -4.74 -49.03
CA GLU A 177 -30.91 -3.69 -49.52
C GLU A 177 -32.44 -3.89 -49.41
N ASP A 178 -32.99 -3.13 -48.45
CA ASP A 178 -33.90 -1.99 -48.62
C ASP A 178 -35.29 -2.14 -49.27
N GLU A 179 -36.26 -1.73 -48.43
CA GLU A 179 -37.39 -0.81 -48.67
C GLU A 179 -38.66 -1.27 -49.40
N SER A 180 -39.75 -0.66 -48.90
CA SER A 180 -41.13 -0.53 -49.42
C SER A 180 -42.02 -1.78 -49.30
N ASP A 181 -43.31 -1.73 -49.00
CA ASP A 181 -44.24 -0.64 -48.69
C ASP A 181 -45.51 -1.27 -48.08
N GLU A 182 -46.20 -0.47 -47.26
CA GLU A 182 -47.66 -0.32 -47.16
C GLU A 182 -48.62 -1.52 -46.94
N ASN A 183 -49.41 -1.34 -45.86
CA ASN A 183 -50.85 -1.57 -45.72
C ASN A 183 -51.39 -3.00 -45.81
N ASN A 184 -51.85 -3.52 -44.66
CA ASN A 184 -53.26 -3.90 -44.53
C ASN A 184 -53.69 -3.89 -43.05
N GLU A 185 -54.74 -3.12 -42.80
CA GLU A 185 -55.63 -3.28 -41.66
C GLU A 185 -56.34 -4.63 -41.82
N ASP A 186 -56.21 -5.52 -40.83
CA ASP A 186 -57.30 -6.41 -40.49
C ASP A 186 -57.27 -6.69 -38.99
N SER A 187 -58.39 -6.32 -38.38
CA SER A 187 -58.77 -6.60 -37.01
C SER A 187 -59.00 -8.10 -36.85
N GLU A 188 -58.15 -8.76 -36.06
CA GLU A 188 -58.45 -10.09 -35.52
C GLU A 188 -58.30 -10.07 -34.00
N ASP A 189 -59.29 -10.69 -33.37
CA ASP A 189 -59.58 -10.70 -31.94
C ASP A 189 -58.38 -11.05 -31.07
N HIS A 190 -58.16 -10.23 -30.03
CA HIS A 190 -57.35 -10.64 -28.89
C HIS A 190 -58.11 -11.71 -28.10
N GLU A 191 -58.02 -12.95 -28.57
CA GLU A 191 -58.42 -14.10 -27.78
C GLU A 191 -57.52 -14.24 -26.55
N ASP A 192 -58.22 -14.22 -25.43
CA ASP A 192 -57.79 -14.44 -24.07
C ASP A 192 -57.05 -15.78 -23.95
N HIS A 193 -55.72 -15.74 -23.93
CA HIS A 193 -54.90 -16.84 -23.41
C HIS A 193 -54.61 -16.63 -21.92
N GLY A 194 -55.67 -16.64 -21.12
CA GLY A 194 -55.60 -17.02 -19.73
C GLY A 194 -55.27 -18.51 -19.59
N GLY A 195 -54.00 -18.83 -19.28
CA GLY A 195 -53.61 -20.21 -19.02
C GLY A 195 -52.14 -20.40 -18.66
N GLY A 196 -51.87 -20.50 -17.35
CA GLY A 196 -50.68 -21.15 -16.83
C GLY A 196 -49.73 -20.22 -16.10
N GLY A 197 -49.85 -20.17 -14.77
CA GLY A 197 -48.96 -19.45 -13.87
C GLY A 197 -47.51 -19.88 -14.02
N MET A 198 -46.77 -19.17 -14.86
CA MET A 198 -45.36 -18.91 -14.65
C MET A 198 -45.33 -17.75 -13.66
N ASP A 199 -44.99 -18.07 -12.42
CA ASP A 199 -44.82 -17.16 -11.30
C ASP A 199 -43.83 -16.06 -11.74
N PHE A 200 -44.34 -14.96 -12.29
CA PHE A 200 -43.56 -13.76 -12.59
C PHE A 200 -43.19 -13.18 -11.23
N MET A 201 -42.16 -13.75 -10.61
CA MET A 201 -41.60 -13.26 -9.37
C MET A 201 -41.29 -11.79 -9.63
N SER A 202 -42.11 -10.92 -9.03
CA SER A 202 -41.97 -9.49 -9.21
C SER A 202 -40.51 -9.13 -8.98
N MET A 203 -39.94 -8.28 -9.85
CA MET A 203 -38.60 -7.73 -9.61
C MET A 203 -38.48 -7.15 -8.18
N VAL A 204 -39.59 -6.73 -7.58
CA VAL A 204 -39.73 -6.29 -6.17
C VAL A 204 -39.58 -7.42 -5.14
N ALA A 205 -39.99 -8.65 -5.46
CA ALA A 205 -39.83 -9.82 -4.61
C ALA A 205 -38.38 -10.34 -4.63
N MET A 206 -37.71 -10.33 -5.79
CA MET A 206 -36.29 -10.72 -5.93
C MET A 206 -35.31 -9.76 -5.26
N THR A 207 -35.80 -8.58 -4.89
CA THR A 207 -35.04 -7.48 -4.31
C THR A 207 -35.37 -7.24 -2.84
N LYS A 208 -36.35 -7.96 -2.30
CA LYS A 208 -36.83 -7.82 -0.93
C LYS A 208 -35.76 -8.34 0.04
N GLY A 209 -35.24 -7.43 0.88
CA GLY A 209 -34.19 -7.75 1.86
C GLY A 209 -32.75 -7.55 1.36
N LYS A 210 -32.55 -7.22 0.08
CA LYS A 210 -31.22 -6.82 -0.42
C LYS A 210 -30.89 -5.39 0.04
N PRO A 211 -29.62 -5.09 0.35
CA PRO A 211 -29.20 -3.74 0.67
C PRO A 211 -29.50 -2.79 -0.49
N LYS A 212 -30.09 -1.64 -0.15
CA LYS A 212 -30.40 -0.57 -1.10
C LYS A 212 -29.36 0.54 -0.97
N SER A 213 -28.93 1.08 -2.10
CA SER A 213 -28.13 2.30 -2.17
C SER A 213 -28.97 3.51 -1.75
N LYS A 214 -28.35 4.69 -1.64
CA LYS A 214 -29.02 5.95 -1.24
C LYS A 214 -30.14 6.37 -2.19
N ASP A 215 -30.04 5.99 -3.46
CA ASP A 215 -31.05 6.23 -4.49
C ASP A 215 -32.18 5.19 -4.50
N GLY A 216 -32.11 4.18 -3.61
CA GLY A 216 -33.10 3.11 -3.50
C GLY A 216 -32.88 1.96 -4.50
N LEU A 217 -31.85 2.03 -5.35
CA LEU A 217 -31.46 0.95 -6.25
C LEU A 217 -30.77 -0.17 -5.46
N ILE A 218 -30.89 -1.37 -5.99
CA ILE A 218 -30.27 -2.55 -5.40
C ILE A 218 -29.03 -2.86 -6.19
N MET A 219 -27.93 -2.88 -5.46
CA MET A 219 -26.60 -3.04 -5.98
C MET A 219 -25.93 -4.17 -5.22
N ASP A 220 -25.24 -5.02 -5.95
CA ASP A 220 -24.40 -6.04 -5.35
C ASP A 220 -23.18 -5.36 -4.70
N ARG A 221 -23.04 -5.58 -3.40
CA ARG A 221 -21.91 -5.04 -2.64
C ARG A 221 -20.69 -5.89 -2.88
N ASN A 222 -19.60 -5.26 -3.29
CA ASN A 222 -18.32 -5.93 -3.52
C ASN A 222 -17.37 -5.65 -2.35
N GLU A 223 -16.79 -6.70 -1.79
CA GLU A 223 -15.68 -6.56 -0.85
C GLU A 223 -14.36 -6.65 -1.61
N THR A 224 -13.45 -5.70 -1.37
CA THR A 224 -12.15 -5.67 -2.03
C THR A 224 -11.08 -5.13 -1.10
N TYR A 225 -9.88 -5.67 -1.23
CA TYR A 225 -8.69 -5.22 -0.51
C TYR A 225 -7.88 -4.27 -1.39
N PHE A 226 -7.57 -3.10 -0.86
CA PHE A 226 -6.63 -2.15 -1.46
C PHE A 226 -5.34 -2.17 -0.64
N GLY A 227 -4.25 -2.58 -1.28
CA GLY A 227 -2.97 -2.82 -0.61
C GLY A 227 -2.63 -4.31 -0.51
N PRO A 228 -1.58 -4.70 0.22
CA PRO A 228 -0.70 -3.85 1.02
C PRO A 228 0.31 -3.00 0.23
N PHE A 229 0.43 -3.20 -1.09
CA PHE A 229 1.45 -2.56 -1.93
C PHE A 229 0.83 -1.62 -2.99
N HIS A 230 -0.31 -1.01 -2.67
CA HIS A 230 -1.04 -0.13 -3.58
C HIS A 230 -0.31 1.21 -3.72
N SER A 231 -0.02 1.66 -4.94
CA SER A 231 0.81 2.85 -5.21
C SER A 231 0.28 4.16 -4.61
N GLY A 232 -1.04 4.28 -4.48
CA GLY A 232 -1.74 5.43 -3.89
C GLY A 232 -2.00 5.34 -2.37
N LEU A 233 -1.55 4.27 -1.71
CA LEU A 233 -1.64 4.12 -0.26
C LEU A 233 -0.23 4.10 0.35
N PRO A 234 -0.07 4.45 1.64
CA PRO A 234 1.20 4.28 2.33
C PRO A 234 1.73 2.85 2.22
N ASP A 235 3.04 2.71 2.05
CA ASP A 235 3.72 1.42 1.92
C ASP A 235 3.32 0.44 3.02
N GLY A 236 2.85 -0.75 2.62
CA GLY A 236 2.44 -1.79 3.53
C GLY A 236 1.11 -1.54 4.24
N LEU A 237 0.30 -0.55 3.83
CA LEU A 237 -1.07 -0.38 4.35
C LEU A 237 -2.06 -1.19 3.51
N CYS A 238 -2.90 -1.99 4.18
CA CYS A 238 -4.02 -2.68 3.54
C CYS A 238 -5.34 -2.17 4.10
N VAL A 239 -6.30 -1.88 3.22
CA VAL A 239 -7.65 -1.43 3.59
C VAL A 239 -8.66 -2.34 2.90
N LYS A 240 -9.51 -2.99 3.69
CA LYS A 240 -10.68 -3.70 3.19
C LYS A 240 -11.80 -2.68 3.01
N MET A 241 -12.40 -2.65 1.82
CA MET A 241 -13.53 -1.78 1.51
C MET A 241 -14.71 -2.59 1.00
N THR A 242 -15.91 -2.22 1.45
CA THR A 242 -17.18 -2.68 0.89
C THR A 242 -17.71 -1.56 0.00
N LEU A 243 -17.84 -1.86 -1.30
CA LEU A 243 -18.25 -0.93 -2.33
C LEU A 243 -19.68 -1.19 -2.78
N ASP A 244 -20.39 -0.11 -3.05
CA ASP A 244 -21.68 -0.09 -3.74
C ASP A 244 -21.48 0.73 -5.02
N GLY A 245 -21.30 0.04 -6.15
CA GLY A 245 -20.73 0.65 -7.35
C GLY A 245 -19.30 1.15 -7.09
N ASP A 246 -19.09 2.45 -7.24
CA ASP A 246 -17.84 3.15 -6.91
C ASP A 246 -17.86 3.84 -5.55
N THR A 247 -18.96 3.75 -4.79
CA THR A 247 -19.11 4.40 -3.49
C THR A 247 -18.69 3.48 -2.36
N VAL A 248 -17.90 4.00 -1.42
CA VAL A 248 -17.45 3.27 -0.23
C VAL A 248 -18.55 3.28 0.84
N ILE A 249 -19.09 2.10 1.17
CA ILE A 249 -20.08 1.95 2.24
C ILE A 249 -19.41 1.70 3.60
N GLN A 250 -18.32 0.94 3.58
CA GLN A 250 -17.51 0.62 4.75
C GLN A 250 -16.05 0.51 4.33
N ALA A 251 -15.16 0.95 5.20
CA ALA A 251 -13.72 0.75 5.05
C ALA A 251 -13.10 0.42 6.40
N GLU A 252 -12.15 -0.50 6.42
CA GLU A 252 -11.38 -0.85 7.61
C GLU A 252 -9.92 -1.11 7.25
N VAL A 253 -9.01 -0.63 8.09
CA VAL A 253 -7.58 -0.94 7.94
C VAL A 253 -7.36 -2.37 8.41
N ASP A 254 -6.84 -3.21 7.53
CA ASP A 254 -6.47 -4.58 7.85
C ASP A 254 -5.14 -4.57 8.62
N GLN A 255 -5.20 -4.89 9.91
CA GLN A 255 -4.04 -4.90 10.80
C GLN A 255 -3.11 -6.10 10.53
N ASN A 256 -3.63 -7.20 10.00
CA ASN A 256 -2.87 -8.43 9.76
C ASN A 256 -2.02 -8.32 8.48
N LEU A 257 -2.56 -7.65 7.46
CA LEU A 257 -1.87 -7.41 6.19
C LEU A 257 -1.08 -6.11 6.19
N SER A 258 -1.04 -5.36 7.30
CA SER A 258 -0.22 -4.16 7.41
C SER A 258 1.24 -4.47 7.79
N ASN A 259 2.23 -3.71 7.29
CA ASN A 259 3.65 -3.93 7.62
C ASN A 259 3.97 -3.49 9.05
N THR A 260 3.57 -4.31 10.03
CA THR A 260 3.98 -4.14 11.41
C THR A 260 5.20 -5.03 11.66
N PRO A 261 6.36 -4.46 12.04
CA PRO A 261 7.53 -5.27 12.37
C PRO A 261 7.19 -6.22 13.50
N ASP A 262 7.66 -7.46 13.41
CA ASP A 262 7.48 -8.39 14.51
C ASP A 262 8.42 -8.00 15.64
N LEU A 263 7.83 -7.42 16.67
CA LEU A 263 8.55 -6.99 17.85
C LEU A 263 8.49 -8.01 18.98
N GLU A 264 7.94 -9.21 18.79
CA GLU A 264 7.85 -10.26 19.84
C GLU A 264 9.23 -10.64 20.42
N ASN A 265 10.28 -10.52 19.62
CA ASN A 265 11.63 -10.93 19.98
C ASN A 265 12.57 -9.75 20.34
N PHE A 266 12.05 -8.68 20.96
CA PHE A 266 12.87 -7.55 21.42
C PHE A 266 14.01 -7.99 22.35
N PRO A 267 15.20 -7.34 22.37
CA PRO A 267 16.34 -7.81 23.17
C PRO A 267 16.09 -7.80 24.68
N LYS A 268 16.77 -8.68 25.44
CA LYS A 268 16.67 -8.70 26.92
C LYS A 268 17.47 -7.56 27.53
N ASP A 269 18.64 -7.31 26.96
CA ASP A 269 19.52 -6.22 27.38
C ASP A 269 18.90 -4.87 26.97
N PRO A 270 18.62 -3.97 27.93
CA PRO A 270 18.14 -2.62 27.64
C PRO A 270 19.08 -1.82 26.73
N LEU A 271 20.38 -2.09 26.73
CA LEU A 271 21.37 -1.38 25.90
C LEU A 271 21.22 -1.68 24.40
N GLU A 272 20.71 -2.86 24.04
CA GLU A 272 20.48 -3.27 22.65
C GLU A 272 19.15 -2.73 22.09
N LEU A 273 18.21 -2.36 22.97
CA LEU A 273 16.85 -1.98 22.59
C LEU A 273 16.78 -0.78 21.63
N PRO A 274 17.55 0.33 21.81
CA PRO A 274 17.50 1.45 20.86
C PRO A 274 17.88 1.06 19.43
N SER A 275 18.92 0.26 19.26
CA SER A 275 19.35 -0.21 17.93
C SER A 275 18.38 -1.21 17.33
N TYR A 276 17.81 -2.10 18.15
CA TYR A 276 16.75 -3.01 17.72
C TYR A 276 15.52 -2.24 17.20
N MET A 277 15.04 -1.27 17.97
CA MET A 277 13.89 -0.44 17.60
C MET A 277 14.17 0.38 16.34
N ALA A 278 15.35 0.97 16.21
CA ALA A 278 15.72 1.72 15.00
C ALA A 278 15.72 0.84 13.73
N ASN A 279 16.24 -0.39 13.82
CA ASN A 279 16.30 -1.31 12.69
C ASN A 279 14.93 -1.89 12.31
N ALA A 280 14.01 -1.99 13.27
CA ALA A 280 12.66 -2.50 13.02
C ALA A 280 11.81 -1.53 12.17
N PHE A 281 12.10 -0.22 12.19
CA PHE A 281 11.30 0.79 11.46
C PHE A 281 12.17 1.64 10.55
N PRO A 282 12.40 1.20 9.30
CA PRO A 282 13.32 1.86 8.38
C PRO A 282 12.97 3.30 7.98
N ARG A 283 11.76 3.79 8.32
CA ARG A 283 11.30 5.16 8.01
C ARG A 283 11.52 6.17 9.14
N GLU A 284 11.60 5.70 10.38
CA GLU A 284 11.76 6.56 11.56
C GLU A 284 12.84 6.00 12.53
N PRO A 285 14.01 5.54 12.02
CA PRO A 285 15.02 4.88 12.85
C PRO A 285 15.57 5.79 13.96
N GLU A 286 15.79 7.07 13.67
CA GLU A 286 16.40 8.00 14.60
C GLU A 286 15.40 8.50 15.64
N THR A 287 14.13 8.70 15.23
CA THR A 287 13.05 8.97 16.19
C THR A 287 12.93 7.82 17.19
N LEU A 288 12.93 6.57 16.74
CA LEU A 288 12.83 5.43 17.65
C LEU A 288 14.07 5.23 18.51
N ARG A 289 15.26 5.47 17.97
CA ARG A 289 16.51 5.46 18.75
C ARG A 289 16.40 6.47 19.89
N LYS A 290 16.05 7.74 19.58
CA LYS A 290 15.87 8.78 20.61
C LYS A 290 14.76 8.45 21.59
N LEU A 291 13.60 8.04 21.11
CA LEU A 291 12.44 7.69 21.95
C LEU A 291 12.78 6.57 22.94
N THR A 292 13.49 5.54 22.47
CA THR A 292 13.91 4.41 23.30
C THR A 292 14.98 4.84 24.31
N THR A 293 15.99 5.60 23.89
CA THR A 293 17.01 6.14 24.80
C THR A 293 16.37 7.02 25.88
N LEU A 294 15.41 7.88 25.52
CA LEU A 294 14.69 8.71 26.48
C LEU A 294 13.87 7.87 27.45
N ALA A 295 13.11 6.87 26.97
CA ALA A 295 12.35 5.99 27.85
C ALA A 295 13.26 5.26 28.84
N LEU A 296 14.42 4.78 28.40
CA LEU A 296 15.38 4.06 29.25
C LEU A 296 16.13 4.96 30.25
N THR A 297 16.30 6.25 29.94
CA THR A 297 17.03 7.20 30.80
C THR A 297 16.12 8.10 31.63
N ALA A 298 14.81 8.08 31.39
CA ALA A 298 13.82 8.82 32.16
C ALA A 298 13.75 8.29 33.59
N SER A 299 14.37 9.02 34.51
CA SER A 299 14.25 8.80 35.95
C SER A 299 12.90 9.34 36.43
N SER A 300 11.82 8.57 36.26
CA SER A 300 10.43 8.76 36.78
C SER A 300 9.76 10.16 36.72
N GLU A 301 10.41 11.19 36.19
CA GLU A 301 9.89 12.54 35.98
C GLU A 301 10.03 12.87 34.49
N GLU A 302 8.89 13.08 33.83
CA GLU A 302 8.82 13.49 32.43
C GLU A 302 9.60 14.79 32.21
N LYS A 303 10.75 14.71 31.56
CA LYS A 303 11.38 15.87 30.93
C LYS A 303 11.17 15.77 29.43
N GLU A 304 10.19 16.52 28.93
CA GLU A 304 10.14 16.94 27.53
C GLU A 304 11.48 17.62 27.22
N THR A 305 12.40 16.91 26.57
CA THR A 305 13.69 17.48 26.19
C THR A 305 13.46 18.33 24.95
N GLU A 306 13.23 19.62 25.17
CA GLU A 306 12.88 20.64 24.16
C GLU A 306 13.97 20.88 23.10
N GLN A 307 15.18 20.32 23.23
CA GLN A 307 16.22 20.56 22.24
C GLN A 307 15.94 19.78 20.94
N PRO A 308 15.70 20.48 19.80
CA PRO A 308 15.52 19.84 18.52
C PRO A 308 16.83 19.16 18.12
N SER A 309 16.80 17.83 18.05
CA SER A 309 17.92 17.08 17.49
C SER A 309 17.86 17.23 15.98
N MET A 310 18.94 17.71 15.38
CA MET A 310 19.00 17.93 13.94
C MET A 310 18.82 16.64 13.14
N VAL A 311 19.16 15.51 13.75
CA VAL A 311 18.89 14.15 13.26
C VAL A 311 17.40 13.97 13.01
N LEU A 312 16.59 14.34 13.99
CA LEU A 312 15.14 14.20 13.91
C LEU A 312 14.53 15.19 12.92
N GLU A 313 15.08 16.40 12.79
CA GLU A 313 14.59 17.36 11.79
C GLU A 313 14.88 16.90 10.36
N ASN A 314 16.04 16.26 10.11
CA ASN A 314 16.35 15.61 8.83
C ASN A 314 15.39 14.46 8.52
N GLU A 315 15.15 13.58 9.48
CA GLU A 315 14.20 12.46 9.34
C GLU A 315 12.78 12.96 9.10
N ARG A 316 12.36 14.01 9.82
CA ARG A 316 11.05 14.65 9.66
C ARG A 316 10.92 15.26 8.27
N LEU A 317 11.95 15.96 7.78
CA LEU A 317 11.99 16.52 6.42
C LEU A 317 11.78 15.44 5.35
N LEU A 318 12.52 14.33 5.45
CA LEU A 318 12.38 13.20 4.53
C LEU A 318 10.97 12.61 4.59
N ASN A 319 10.42 12.40 5.79
CA ASN A 319 9.08 11.86 5.94
C ASN A 319 7.97 12.76 5.37
N HIS A 320 8.11 14.09 5.45
CA HIS A 320 7.18 15.01 4.75
C HIS A 320 7.27 14.87 3.23
N LEU A 321 8.47 14.73 2.67
CA LEU A 321 8.66 14.53 1.22
C LEU A 321 8.05 13.20 0.76
N LEU A 322 8.27 12.11 1.51
CA LEU A 322 7.66 10.81 1.23
C LEU A 322 6.13 10.91 1.26
N TRP A 323 5.57 11.50 2.32
CA TRP A 323 4.12 11.72 2.43
C TRP A 323 3.55 12.54 1.27
N LEU A 324 4.22 13.64 0.88
CA LEU A 324 3.79 14.46 -0.26
C LEU A 324 3.73 13.64 -1.54
N ARG A 325 4.73 12.77 -1.76
CA ARG A 325 4.78 11.90 -2.92
C ARG A 325 3.57 10.97 -2.96
N THR A 326 3.21 10.34 -1.84
CA THR A 326 2.06 9.42 -1.73
C THR A 326 0.74 10.13 -1.99
N LEU A 327 0.54 11.29 -1.36
CA LEU A 327 -0.66 12.09 -1.57
C LEU A 327 -0.81 12.50 -3.04
N LEU A 328 0.27 12.94 -3.68
CA LEU A 328 0.26 13.36 -5.08
C LEU A 328 0.07 12.18 -6.03
N GLN A 329 0.60 11.00 -5.67
CA GLN A 329 0.36 9.75 -6.40
C GLN A 329 -1.12 9.35 -6.32
N ALA A 330 -1.73 9.41 -5.13
CA ALA A 330 -3.17 9.19 -4.94
C ALA A 330 -4.02 10.21 -5.73
N CYS A 331 -3.54 11.45 -5.85
CA CYS A 331 -4.17 12.48 -6.67
C CYS A 331 -3.99 12.26 -8.19
N GLY A 332 -3.11 11.35 -8.62
CA GLY A 332 -2.78 11.11 -10.03
C GLY A 332 -1.82 12.14 -10.66
N ASP A 333 -1.13 12.94 -9.85
CA ASP A 333 -0.24 14.01 -10.34
C ASP A 333 1.19 13.54 -10.56
N THR A 334 1.41 12.85 -11.68
CA THR A 334 2.71 12.29 -12.06
C THR A 334 3.82 13.35 -12.16
N GLY A 335 3.47 14.57 -12.58
CA GLY A 335 4.42 15.68 -12.71
C GLY A 335 4.93 16.20 -11.38
N LEU A 336 4.06 16.35 -10.38
CA LEU A 336 4.49 16.72 -9.02
C LEU A 336 5.14 15.54 -8.29
N VAL A 337 4.68 14.30 -8.49
CA VAL A 337 5.35 13.09 -7.98
C VAL A 337 6.80 13.04 -8.44
N TYR A 338 7.08 13.33 -9.72
CA TYR A 338 8.44 13.44 -10.24
C TYR A 338 9.28 14.48 -9.48
N LEU A 339 8.76 15.69 -9.30
CA LEU A 339 9.50 16.79 -8.65
C LEU A 339 9.78 16.53 -7.16
N VAL A 340 8.83 15.95 -6.45
CA VAL A 340 9.01 15.57 -5.04
C VAL A 340 10.04 14.45 -4.94
N THR A 341 9.96 13.45 -5.81
CA THR A 341 10.94 12.36 -5.86
C THR A 341 12.34 12.90 -6.17
N GLN A 342 12.49 13.86 -7.08
CA GLN A 342 13.77 14.55 -7.32
C GLN A 342 14.26 15.30 -6.08
N SER A 343 13.38 15.90 -5.30
CA SER A 343 13.74 16.55 -4.04
C SER A 343 14.20 15.56 -2.97
N ILE A 344 13.65 14.34 -2.96
CA ILE A 344 14.15 13.23 -2.12
C ILE A 344 15.56 12.80 -2.58
N GLN A 345 15.81 12.71 -3.89
CA GLN A 345 17.17 12.42 -4.40
C GLN A 345 18.16 13.54 -4.04
N ASP A 346 17.74 14.79 -4.18
CA ASP A 346 18.53 15.95 -3.75
C ASP A 346 18.82 15.91 -2.24
N PHE A 347 17.87 15.46 -1.42
CA PHE A 347 18.09 15.27 0.03
C PHE A 347 19.20 14.24 0.28
N HIS A 348 19.12 13.05 -0.30
CA HIS A 348 20.16 12.02 -0.13
C HIS A 348 21.52 12.42 -0.73
N GLY A 349 21.52 13.21 -1.81
CA GLY A 349 22.73 13.73 -2.44
C GLY A 349 23.31 14.99 -1.79
N ASN A 350 22.75 15.48 -0.67
CA ASN A 350 23.11 16.76 -0.05
C ASN A 350 23.06 17.96 -1.02
N ASN A 351 22.16 17.91 -2.01
CA ASN A 351 21.95 18.93 -3.05
C ASN A 351 20.62 19.70 -2.87
N LEU A 352 19.88 19.42 -1.80
CA LEU A 352 18.64 20.12 -1.47
C LEU A 352 18.96 21.50 -0.90
N SER A 353 18.18 22.50 -1.29
CA SER A 353 18.36 23.89 -0.83
C SER A 353 17.03 24.55 -0.47
N GLU A 354 17.08 25.59 0.34
CA GLU A 354 15.89 26.33 0.77
C GLU A 354 15.12 26.90 -0.44
N ALA A 355 15.85 27.37 -1.46
CA ALA A 355 15.27 27.86 -2.71
C ALA A 355 14.52 26.76 -3.48
N LYS A 356 15.08 25.54 -3.55
CA LYS A 356 14.42 24.39 -4.18
C LYS A 356 13.14 24.01 -3.43
N ILE A 357 13.20 23.99 -2.09
CA ILE A 357 12.04 23.72 -1.22
C ILE A 357 10.95 24.76 -1.41
N LYS A 358 11.27 26.07 -1.30
CA LYS A 358 10.31 27.15 -1.50
C LYS A 358 9.66 27.10 -2.88
N LYS A 359 10.43 26.74 -3.92
CA LYS A 359 9.92 26.56 -5.27
C LYS A 359 8.97 25.37 -5.36
N LEU A 360 9.32 24.24 -4.74
CA LEU A 360 8.47 23.05 -4.69
C LEU A 360 7.16 23.34 -3.96
N THR A 361 7.22 23.90 -2.75
CA THR A 361 6.04 24.20 -1.93
C THR A 361 5.11 25.17 -2.63
N LYS A 362 5.64 26.23 -3.26
CA LYS A 362 4.85 27.16 -4.08
C LYS A 362 4.20 26.49 -5.28
N LYS A 363 4.89 25.56 -5.94
CA LYS A 363 4.36 24.84 -7.11
C LYS A 363 3.23 23.88 -6.71
N ILE A 364 3.33 23.23 -5.55
CA ILE A 364 2.28 22.35 -5.02
C ILE A 364 1.06 23.19 -4.58
N SER A 365 1.29 24.24 -3.77
CA SER A 365 0.20 25.05 -3.21
C SER A 365 -0.57 25.89 -4.25
N SER A 366 0.04 26.17 -5.41
CA SER A 366 -0.63 26.88 -6.51
C SER A 366 -1.50 26.00 -7.41
N ARG A 367 -1.54 24.68 -7.19
CA ARG A 367 -2.40 23.79 -7.99
C ARG A 367 -3.87 23.92 -7.57
N TRP A 368 -4.64 24.57 -8.42
CA TRP A 368 -6.09 24.77 -8.23
C TRP A 368 -6.87 23.46 -8.04
N TYR A 369 -6.60 22.41 -8.83
CA TYR A 369 -7.33 21.14 -8.73
C TYR A 369 -7.07 20.43 -7.38
N LEU A 370 -5.83 20.51 -6.85
CA LEU A 370 -5.52 19.97 -5.53
C LEU A 370 -6.35 20.68 -4.46
N LYS A 371 -6.42 22.01 -4.50
CA LYS A 371 -7.22 22.77 -3.54
C LYS A 371 -8.69 22.35 -3.58
N ASN A 372 -9.31 22.33 -4.75
CA ASN A 372 -10.73 22.02 -4.88
C ASN A 372 -11.08 20.60 -4.41
N ARG A 373 -10.21 19.63 -4.73
CA ARG A 373 -10.40 18.24 -4.32
C ARG A 373 -10.20 18.09 -2.81
N LEU A 374 -9.06 18.54 -2.29
CA LEU A 374 -8.66 18.32 -0.89
C LEU A 374 -9.47 19.12 0.14
N LEU A 375 -10.17 20.19 -0.26
CA LEU A 375 -11.05 20.95 0.64
C LEU A 375 -12.22 20.13 1.19
N LYS A 376 -12.67 19.12 0.45
CA LYS A 376 -13.86 18.31 0.78
C LYS A 376 -13.53 16.99 1.48
N LEU A 377 -12.24 16.64 1.57
CA LEU A 377 -11.77 15.33 2.01
C LEU A 377 -11.13 15.39 3.39
N ALA A 378 -11.11 14.24 4.07
CA ALA A 378 -10.47 14.03 5.37
C ALA A 378 -10.89 15.05 6.45
N ILE A 379 -12.18 15.40 6.49
CA ILE A 379 -12.74 16.24 7.55
C ILE A 379 -12.92 15.38 8.79
N ILE A 380 -12.21 15.72 9.88
CA ILE A 380 -12.24 14.90 11.10
C ILE A 380 -13.39 15.37 12.01
N PRO A 381 -14.25 14.44 12.50
CA PRO A 381 -15.29 14.79 13.46
C PRO A 381 -14.71 15.47 14.72
N LYS A 382 -15.34 16.56 15.18
CA LYS A 382 -14.83 17.37 16.31
C LYS A 382 -14.60 16.54 17.58
N ASN A 383 -15.46 15.58 17.84
CA ASN A 383 -15.37 14.68 18.99
C ASN A 383 -14.17 13.71 18.90
N LEU A 384 -13.54 13.55 17.74
CA LEU A 384 -12.38 12.67 17.55
C LEU A 384 -11.05 13.42 17.48
N LEU A 385 -11.07 14.75 17.34
CA LEU A 385 -9.87 15.58 17.21
C LEU A 385 -8.91 15.45 18.41
N HIS A 386 -9.44 15.24 19.61
CA HIS A 386 -8.63 15.12 20.85
C HIS A 386 -7.75 13.86 20.90
N HIS A 387 -7.99 12.88 20.03
CA HIS A 387 -7.16 11.69 19.88
C HIS A 387 -6.05 11.84 18.83
N ILE A 388 -6.04 12.97 18.12
CA ILE A 388 -5.10 13.24 17.03
C ILE A 388 -4.09 14.29 17.47
N SER A 389 -2.87 14.19 16.95
CA SER A 389 -1.82 15.19 17.17
C SER A 389 -1.07 15.48 15.86
N GLY A 390 0.00 16.27 15.92
CA GLY A 390 0.81 16.55 14.74
C GLY A 390 0.15 17.48 13.71
N PRO A 391 0.50 17.33 12.42
CA PRO A 391 0.05 18.25 11.37
C PRO A 391 -1.47 18.33 11.21
N ILE A 392 -2.17 17.24 11.53
CA ILE A 392 -3.62 17.14 11.39
C ILE A 392 -4.33 17.92 12.49
N ALA A 393 -3.89 17.77 13.74
CA ALA A 393 -4.43 18.56 14.85
C ALA A 393 -4.16 20.06 14.63
N ARG A 394 -2.94 20.42 14.22
CA ARG A 394 -2.57 21.81 13.88
C ARG A 394 -3.43 22.39 12.75
N ALA A 395 -3.79 21.59 11.75
CA ALA A 395 -4.68 22.03 10.68
C ALA A 395 -6.09 22.34 11.21
N ALA A 396 -6.62 21.51 12.12
CA ALA A 396 -7.90 21.76 12.77
C ALA A 396 -7.87 23.00 13.67
N GLU A 397 -6.80 23.21 14.42
CA GLU A 397 -6.56 24.42 15.24
C GLU A 397 -6.51 25.69 14.37
N ALA A 398 -5.91 25.60 13.19
CA ALA A 398 -5.88 26.66 12.19
C ALA A 398 -7.21 26.83 11.41
N GLN A 399 -8.30 26.23 11.88
CA GLN A 399 -9.64 26.27 11.27
C GLN A 399 -9.72 25.67 9.85
N GLN A 400 -8.76 24.82 9.49
CA GLN A 400 -8.66 24.16 8.20
C GLN A 400 -8.64 22.62 8.37
N ASN A 401 -9.66 22.08 9.03
CA ASN A 401 -9.82 20.64 9.31
C ASN A 401 -10.23 19.83 8.07
N ASN A 402 -9.31 19.69 7.11
CA ASN A 402 -9.46 18.89 5.89
C ASN A 402 -8.09 18.56 5.29
N ALA A 403 -8.07 17.70 4.27
CA ALA A 403 -6.86 17.29 3.58
C ALA A 403 -6.06 18.48 3.01
N TRP A 404 -6.73 19.57 2.62
CA TRP A 404 -6.04 20.80 2.18
C TRP A 404 -5.26 21.45 3.33
N GLY A 405 -5.84 21.54 4.52
CA GLY A 405 -5.15 22.03 5.70
C GLY A 405 -3.97 21.14 6.09
N HIS A 406 -4.14 19.82 6.04
CA HIS A 406 -3.05 18.87 6.29
C HIS A 406 -1.86 19.13 5.36
N LEU A 407 -2.15 19.35 4.06
CA LEU A 407 -1.15 19.72 3.07
C LEU A 407 -0.47 21.06 3.40
N GLN A 408 -1.23 22.11 3.72
CA GLN A 408 -0.66 23.44 4.01
C GLN A 408 0.26 23.43 5.24
N ILE A 409 -0.13 22.73 6.31
CA ILE A 409 0.69 22.59 7.51
C ILE A 409 2.00 21.88 7.17
N ARG A 410 1.94 20.74 6.46
CA ARG A 410 3.15 19.99 6.11
C ARG A 410 4.08 20.74 5.14
N LEU A 411 3.55 21.53 4.20
CA LEU A 411 4.37 22.41 3.33
C LEU A 411 5.08 23.51 4.13
N THR A 412 4.40 24.06 5.15
CA THR A 412 4.98 25.04 6.07
C THR A 412 6.09 24.40 6.90
N GLU A 413 5.83 23.23 7.51
CA GLU A 413 6.81 22.48 8.29
C GLU A 413 8.03 22.08 7.46
N LEU A 414 7.85 21.66 6.22
CA LEU A 414 8.95 21.32 5.30
C LEU A 414 9.91 22.50 5.11
N THR A 415 9.36 23.72 4.97
CA THR A 415 10.18 24.95 4.86
C THR A 415 10.87 25.28 6.18
N GLN A 416 10.16 25.19 7.31
CA GLN A 416 10.69 25.50 8.63
C GLN A 416 11.78 24.52 9.08
N ASN A 417 11.59 23.22 8.85
CA ASN A 417 12.56 22.18 9.22
C ASN A 417 13.85 22.38 8.44
N PHE A 418 13.77 22.66 7.13
CA PHE A 418 14.97 22.95 6.35
C PHE A 418 15.70 24.22 6.82
N GLN A 419 14.98 25.28 7.15
CA GLN A 419 15.59 26.49 7.71
C GLN A 419 16.31 26.23 9.04
N LYS A 420 15.77 25.36 9.90
CA LYS A 420 16.46 24.92 11.13
C LYS A 420 17.74 24.16 10.78
N ILE A 421 17.67 23.24 9.82
CA ILE A 421 18.82 22.47 9.33
C ILE A 421 19.92 23.39 8.80
N GLU A 422 19.60 24.29 7.88
CA GLU A 422 20.56 25.20 7.27
C GLU A 422 21.22 26.12 8.30
N LYS A 423 20.45 26.66 9.27
CA LYS A 423 21.00 27.51 10.34
C LYS A 423 21.99 26.77 11.25
N SER A 424 21.86 25.45 11.36
CA SER A 424 22.72 24.62 12.19
C SER A 424 23.93 24.02 11.46
N GLN A 425 24.06 24.19 10.14
CA GLN A 425 25.14 23.61 9.33
C GLN A 425 26.56 24.16 9.62
N GLY A 426 26.75 24.92 10.71
CA GLY A 426 28.05 25.29 11.26
C GLY A 426 28.42 24.57 12.57
N ASP A 427 27.47 23.81 13.16
CA ASP A 427 27.70 23.05 14.38
C ASP A 427 28.10 21.61 14.01
N ASN A 428 29.20 21.10 14.58
CA ASN A 428 29.56 19.69 14.42
C ASN A 428 28.39 18.84 14.91
N TYR A 429 27.72 18.19 13.96
CA TYR A 429 26.59 17.35 14.26
C TYR A 429 27.07 16.13 15.03
N GLU A 430 26.69 16.05 16.30
CA GLU A 430 26.89 14.83 17.07
C GLU A 430 25.71 13.88 16.81
N PRO A 431 25.99 12.58 16.55
CA PRO A 431 24.95 11.58 16.51
C PRO A 431 24.19 11.56 17.84
N LEU A 432 22.95 11.07 17.83
CA LEU A 432 22.19 10.91 19.08
C LEU A 432 23.05 10.18 20.11
N PRO A 433 23.22 10.72 21.33
CA PRO A 433 24.06 10.09 22.33
C PRO A 433 23.51 8.69 22.62
N GLY A 434 24.41 7.70 22.52
CA GLY A 434 24.10 6.33 22.91
C GLY A 434 23.90 6.22 24.42
N LEU A 435 23.32 5.10 24.86
CA LEU A 435 23.33 4.77 26.28
C LEU A 435 24.77 4.53 26.73
N ASN A 436 25.11 4.97 27.94
CA ASN A 436 26.39 4.66 28.54
C ASN A 436 26.47 3.14 28.81
N PRO A 437 27.41 2.39 28.18
CA PRO A 437 27.48 0.94 28.32
C PRO A 437 27.78 0.48 29.75
N ASP A 438 28.44 1.33 30.54
CA ASP A 438 28.79 1.03 31.93
C ASP A 438 27.65 1.37 32.92
N LYS A 439 26.59 2.05 32.45
CA LYS A 439 25.46 2.43 33.29
C LYS A 439 24.45 1.30 33.37
N ARG A 440 24.34 0.68 34.54
CA ARG A 440 23.27 -0.27 34.83
C ARG A 440 21.92 0.45 34.82
N ILE A 441 20.98 -0.06 34.03
CA ILE A 441 19.59 0.42 34.05
C ILE A 441 18.86 -0.31 35.18
N GLU A 442 18.34 0.46 36.12
CA GLU A 442 17.60 -0.04 37.28
C GLU A 442 16.20 -0.52 36.89
N ASP A 443 15.57 -1.28 37.79
CA ASP A 443 14.20 -1.72 37.61
C ASP A 443 13.26 -0.52 37.65
N GLN A 444 12.50 -0.32 36.57
CA GLN A 444 11.66 0.86 36.39
C GLN A 444 10.53 0.60 35.38
N ILE A 445 9.44 1.34 35.52
CA ILE A 445 8.46 1.54 34.45
C ILE A 445 8.55 2.99 34.04
N SER A 446 8.95 3.25 32.81
CA SER A 446 9.20 4.59 32.31
C SER A 446 8.55 4.79 30.94
N SER A 447 8.26 6.04 30.61
CA SER A 447 7.72 6.42 29.31
C SER A 447 8.38 7.66 28.76
N ALA A 448 8.49 7.74 27.44
CA ALA A 448 8.90 8.93 26.72
C ALA A 448 7.95 9.20 25.56
N THR A 449 7.87 10.46 25.15
CA THR A 449 7.11 10.92 23.99
C THR A 449 7.96 11.83 23.12
N VAL A 450 7.90 11.65 21.81
CA VAL A 450 8.58 12.48 20.81
C VAL A 450 7.59 12.88 19.72
N GLU A 451 7.70 14.11 19.22
CA GLU A 451 6.94 14.58 18.07
C GLU A 451 7.57 14.07 16.75
N THR A 452 6.83 13.31 15.96
CA THR A 452 7.25 12.79 14.64
C THR A 452 6.75 13.70 13.50
N ALA A 453 6.96 13.30 12.24
CA ALA A 453 6.32 13.95 11.08
C ALA A 453 4.79 13.76 11.03
N ASN A 454 4.25 12.77 11.75
CA ASN A 454 2.83 12.41 11.73
C ASN A 454 2.12 12.68 13.09
N GLY A 455 2.83 13.26 14.05
CA GLY A 455 2.36 13.56 15.40
C GLY A 455 3.11 12.82 16.50
N LYS A 456 2.58 12.84 17.71
CA LYS A 456 3.20 12.24 18.88
C LYS A 456 3.34 10.72 18.72
N MET A 457 4.50 10.23 19.12
CA MET A 457 4.82 8.83 19.31
C MET A 457 5.36 8.65 20.73
N SER A 458 4.85 7.65 21.44
CA SER A 458 5.18 7.39 22.84
C SER A 458 5.56 5.93 23.03
N LEU A 459 6.63 5.70 23.79
CA LEU A 459 7.09 4.37 24.18
C LEU A 459 7.08 4.26 25.69
N GLN A 460 6.47 3.20 26.20
CA GLN A 460 6.62 2.75 27.57
C GLN A 460 7.51 1.50 27.61
N VAL A 461 8.44 1.47 28.56
CA VAL A 461 9.35 0.34 28.79
C VAL A 461 9.28 -0.07 30.26
N GLU A 462 9.23 -1.38 30.51
CA GLU A 462 9.34 -1.97 31.84
C GLU A 462 10.63 -2.78 31.94
N ILE A 463 11.47 -2.42 32.90
CA ILE A 463 12.72 -3.08 33.25
C ILE A 463 12.52 -3.81 34.58
N GLN A 464 12.84 -5.11 34.61
CA GLN A 464 12.80 -5.93 35.82
C GLN A 464 13.99 -6.88 35.87
N ALA A 465 14.64 -6.98 37.03
CA ALA A 465 15.89 -7.67 37.21
C ALA A 465 16.94 -7.28 36.15
N GLY A 466 17.01 -5.99 35.78
CA GLY A 466 17.92 -5.47 34.76
C GLY A 466 17.64 -5.92 33.31
N ASN A 467 16.47 -6.52 33.04
CA ASN A 467 16.08 -6.94 31.70
C ASN A 467 14.82 -6.20 31.23
N VAL A 468 14.72 -5.96 29.93
CA VAL A 468 13.46 -5.49 29.31
C VAL A 468 12.41 -6.59 29.42
N LYS A 469 11.29 -6.28 30.10
CA LYS A 469 10.15 -7.19 30.28
C LYS A 469 8.99 -6.87 29.37
N ASN A 470 8.60 -5.61 29.31
CA ASN A 470 7.47 -5.17 28.50
C ASN A 470 7.86 -3.91 27.73
N ILE A 471 7.37 -3.82 26.50
CA ILE A 471 7.40 -2.59 25.72
C ILE A 471 6.00 -2.31 25.17
N SER A 472 5.61 -1.05 25.18
CA SER A 472 4.34 -0.59 24.61
C SER A 472 4.58 0.67 23.81
N LEU A 473 4.50 0.54 22.49
CA LEU A 473 4.63 1.65 21.55
C LEU A 473 3.25 2.09 21.09
N SER A 474 2.98 3.39 21.21
CA SER A 474 1.77 4.04 20.72
C SER A 474 2.13 5.18 19.77
N SER A 475 1.37 5.31 18.69
CA SER A 475 1.56 6.37 17.70
C SER A 475 0.21 6.98 17.29
N THR A 476 0.24 8.26 16.92
CA THR A 476 -0.92 8.97 16.35
C THR A 476 -1.49 8.24 15.13
N SER A 477 -0.62 7.58 14.38
CA SER A 477 -0.97 6.75 13.24
C SER A 477 -2.13 5.78 13.61
N ARG A 478 -2.13 5.11 14.77
CA ARG A 478 -3.27 4.22 15.15
C ARG A 478 -4.62 4.94 15.16
N ALA A 479 -4.67 6.11 15.77
CA ALA A 479 -5.90 6.89 15.84
C ALA A 479 -6.35 7.30 14.42
N LEU A 480 -5.41 7.63 13.54
CA LEU A 480 -5.68 7.92 12.13
C LEU A 480 -6.22 6.69 11.35
N ALA A 481 -5.69 5.49 11.60
CA ALA A 481 -6.22 4.25 11.02
C ALA A 481 -7.68 4.01 11.43
N ALA A 482 -8.01 4.24 12.70
CA ALA A 482 -9.38 4.09 13.20
C ALA A 482 -10.36 5.07 12.53
N LEU A 483 -9.89 6.25 12.11
CA LEU A 483 -10.71 7.24 11.40
C LEU A 483 -11.10 6.81 9.98
N VAL A 484 -10.35 5.91 9.34
CA VAL A 484 -10.57 5.51 7.93
C VAL A 484 -12.03 5.14 7.66
N SER A 485 -12.62 4.31 8.52
CA SER A 485 -14.03 3.89 8.44
C SER A 485 -15.01 5.07 8.41
N THR A 486 -14.72 6.12 9.19
CA THR A 486 -15.62 7.25 9.39
C THR A 486 -15.48 8.27 8.28
N ILE A 487 -14.25 8.58 7.86
CA ILE A 487 -13.97 9.68 6.92
C ILE A 487 -14.04 9.27 5.45
N THR A 488 -14.10 7.97 5.15
CA THR A 488 -14.23 7.45 3.77
C THR A 488 -15.64 7.01 3.43
N LYS A 489 -16.51 6.87 4.43
CA LYS A 489 -17.91 6.49 4.21
C LYS A 489 -18.59 7.48 3.27
N ASP A 490 -19.34 6.92 2.32
CA ASP A 490 -20.07 7.63 1.28
C ASP A 490 -19.19 8.46 0.31
N LEU A 491 -17.87 8.23 0.30
CA LEU A 491 -16.99 8.78 -0.74
C LEU A 491 -16.92 7.85 -1.93
N GLU A 492 -16.73 8.41 -3.12
CA GLU A 492 -16.24 7.65 -4.26
C GLU A 492 -14.87 7.02 -3.94
N LEU A 493 -14.59 5.85 -4.49
CA LEU A 493 -13.37 5.09 -4.26
C LEU A 493 -12.11 5.95 -4.50
N SER A 494 -12.12 6.76 -5.58
CA SER A 494 -10.98 7.61 -5.92
C SER A 494 -10.68 8.63 -4.81
N ASP A 495 -11.72 9.19 -4.19
CA ASP A 495 -11.61 10.17 -3.11
C ASP A 495 -11.34 9.52 -1.76
N ALA A 496 -11.83 8.30 -1.52
CA ALA A 496 -11.47 7.50 -0.35
C ALA A 496 -9.96 7.23 -0.29
N ILE A 497 -9.34 6.85 -1.41
CA ILE A 497 -7.88 6.64 -1.49
C ILE A 497 -7.10 7.93 -1.21
N VAL A 498 -7.52 9.07 -1.78
CA VAL A 498 -6.89 10.38 -1.49
C VAL A 498 -7.10 10.79 -0.03
N CYS A 499 -8.28 10.55 0.52
CA CYS A 499 -8.62 10.80 1.92
C CYS A 499 -7.64 10.04 2.85
N ILE A 500 -7.45 8.75 2.62
CA ILE A 500 -6.52 7.90 3.40
C ILE A 500 -5.07 8.37 3.24
N ALA A 501 -4.62 8.62 2.01
CA ALA A 501 -3.26 9.10 1.74
C ALA A 501 -2.96 10.44 2.45
N SER A 502 -3.96 11.31 2.59
CA SER A 502 -3.80 12.61 3.25
C SER A 502 -3.59 12.52 4.76
N LEU A 503 -3.87 11.38 5.40
CA LEU A 503 -3.68 11.22 6.84
C LEU A 503 -2.21 11.05 7.24
N GLY A 504 -1.36 10.55 6.34
CA GLY A 504 0.02 10.21 6.70
C GLY A 504 0.09 9.07 7.72
N ILE A 505 -0.82 8.11 7.54
CA ILE A 505 -0.77 6.80 8.14
C ILE A 505 0.60 6.16 7.82
N SER A 506 1.40 5.88 8.84
CA SER A 506 2.63 5.10 8.73
C SER A 506 2.41 3.67 9.25
N THR A 507 3.40 2.80 9.08
CA THR A 507 3.41 1.44 9.66
C THR A 507 3.10 1.50 11.15
N PHE A 508 1.90 1.04 11.53
CA PHE A 508 1.39 1.21 12.88
C PHE A 508 1.93 0.16 13.82
N VAL A 509 2.66 0.56 14.85
CA VAL A 509 2.82 -0.30 16.02
C VAL A 509 1.70 0.00 16.98
N ASN A 510 0.85 -1.00 17.22
CA ASN A 510 0.30 -1.15 18.55
C ASN A 510 0.39 -2.62 18.90
N LYS A 511 1.44 -2.95 19.62
CA LYS A 511 1.56 -4.23 20.29
C LYS A 511 2.09 -3.93 21.67
N LYS A 512 1.25 -4.14 22.68
CA LYS A 512 1.74 -4.34 24.04
C LYS A 512 2.44 -5.69 24.01
N LEU A 513 3.76 -5.65 24.04
CA LEU A 513 4.57 -6.83 23.94
C LEU A 513 4.97 -7.23 25.35
N ARG A 514 4.62 -8.46 25.69
CA ARG A 514 5.01 -9.08 26.95
C ARG A 514 5.93 -10.23 26.65
N ARG A 515 7.00 -10.31 27.42
CA ARG A 515 7.86 -11.48 27.45
C ARG A 515 7.47 -12.47 28.53
#